data_AF-A0A117SU76-F1
#
_entry.id   AF-A0A117SU76-F1
#
_cell.length_a   1.000
_cell.length_b   1.000
_cell.length_c   1.000
_cell.angle_alpha   90.00
_cell.angle_beta   90.00
_cell.angle_gamma   90.00
#
_symmetry.space_group_name_H-M   'P 1'
#
loop_
_entity.id
_entity.type
_entity.pdbx_description
1 polymer ?
#
loop_
_entity_poly.entity_id
_entity_poly.type
_entity_poly.pdbx_seq_one_letter_code
_entity_poly.pdbx_strand_id
1 'polypeptide(L)'
;MHKRDARDLGRIRWYVDYVLDLVGMGLDESKDLVAQVRDKLEEVVERSRKGEVVIPEQSIYLEKGRDFTFDAEDILKFLKEAQPEQLDVFSRELLRELRRRKRLSEEVDRIEEEVRRYVKSLGIYVPFSILEYDRFRLGRNRYHYMFKAEISAHRYLDEYEGTLDELIELFKKVVRSESREISRLIKRARSEGERWIREVGGLSEFLSELESHVIEVAILTITGSKLARPSTWRGLDDGAIIAMGMGLEKAGDLEAIKWDVTRAGPNEFVYGTNPHLWPEFYGWFVESLRSSEVLSIILRSFRKEVDELTGLPVKELRGYVVSMSEGKITYRQLTARELFEAHTTDSATGERIEPEPAVIYCGPGDDRIYSIRGT
;
A
#
# COMPACT_ATOMS: atom_id res chain seq x y z
N MET A 1 7.88 -31.73 -35.08
CA MET A 1 7.10 -31.24 -33.92
C MET A 1 6.50 -32.43 -33.20
N HIS A 2 7.15 -32.87 -32.13
CA HIS A 2 6.69 -34.00 -31.32
C HIS A 2 5.65 -33.53 -30.29
N LYS A 3 4.78 -34.44 -29.82
CA LYS A 3 3.77 -34.19 -28.77
C LYS A 3 4.33 -33.64 -27.43
N ARG A 4 5.66 -33.59 -27.24
CA ARG A 4 6.34 -32.93 -26.10
C ARG A 4 6.37 -31.41 -26.27
N ASP A 5 6.76 -30.91 -27.45
CA ASP A 5 6.84 -29.47 -27.77
C ASP A 5 5.51 -28.74 -27.54
N ALA A 6 4.38 -29.37 -27.86
CA ALA A 6 3.05 -28.80 -27.66
C ALA A 6 2.62 -28.68 -26.18
N ARG A 7 3.18 -29.51 -25.29
CA ARG A 7 2.91 -29.41 -23.83
C ARG A 7 3.76 -28.34 -23.17
N ASP A 8 5.00 -28.16 -23.64
CA ASP A 8 5.91 -27.14 -23.10
C ASP A 8 5.45 -25.72 -23.50
N LEU A 9 4.89 -25.55 -24.70
CA LEU A 9 4.28 -24.27 -25.14
C LEU A 9 3.06 -23.86 -24.30
N GLY A 10 2.27 -24.81 -23.79
CA GLY A 10 1.13 -24.54 -22.92
C GLY A 10 1.54 -24.11 -21.50
N ARG A 11 2.74 -24.49 -21.06
CA ARG A 11 3.32 -24.11 -19.75
C ARG A 11 3.92 -22.71 -19.75
N ILE A 12 4.45 -22.27 -20.90
CA ILE A 12 5.05 -20.94 -21.04
C ILE A 12 4.12 -19.82 -20.58
N ARG A 13 2.82 -19.91 -20.87
CA ARG A 13 1.84 -18.90 -20.42
C ARG A 13 1.81 -18.78 -18.90
N TRP A 14 1.77 -19.92 -18.21
CA TRP A 14 1.77 -19.96 -16.74
C TRP A 14 3.10 -19.48 -16.16
N TYR A 15 4.23 -19.81 -16.80
CA TYR A 15 5.53 -19.27 -16.40
C TYR A 15 5.57 -17.75 -16.55
N VAL A 16 5.02 -17.22 -17.65
CA VAL A 16 4.94 -15.77 -17.87
C VAL A 16 4.10 -15.09 -16.80
N ASP A 17 2.92 -15.63 -16.49
CA ASP A 17 2.04 -15.07 -15.46
C ASP A 17 2.73 -15.07 -14.09
N TYR A 18 3.29 -16.21 -13.68
CA TYR A 18 4.02 -16.35 -12.43
C TYR A 18 5.24 -15.41 -12.34
N VAL A 19 6.02 -15.31 -13.42
CA VAL A 19 7.16 -14.40 -13.49
C VAL A 19 6.70 -12.96 -13.27
N LEU A 20 5.67 -12.50 -13.97
CA LEU A 20 5.20 -11.13 -13.85
C LEU A 20 4.58 -10.84 -12.48
N ASP A 21 3.99 -11.84 -11.81
CA ASP A 21 3.51 -11.74 -10.43
C ASP A 21 4.68 -11.56 -9.43
N LEU A 22 5.83 -12.19 -9.69
CA LEU A 22 7.02 -12.06 -8.84
C LEU A 22 7.88 -10.82 -9.13
N VAL A 23 8.17 -10.56 -10.42
CA VAL A 23 9.17 -9.55 -10.83
C VAL A 23 8.57 -8.20 -11.20
N GLY A 24 7.24 -8.13 -11.29
CA GLY A 24 6.46 -6.95 -11.63
C GLY A 24 6.53 -6.53 -13.10
N MET A 25 5.85 -5.41 -13.42
CA MET A 25 5.72 -4.88 -14.79
C MET A 25 6.85 -3.93 -15.22
N GLY A 26 7.86 -3.69 -14.36
CA GLY A 26 8.98 -2.78 -14.62
C GLY A 26 10.06 -3.36 -15.54
N LEU A 27 9.68 -4.05 -16.60
CA LEU A 27 10.60 -4.59 -17.62
C LEU A 27 10.70 -3.62 -18.81
N ASP A 28 11.92 -3.42 -19.30
CA ASP A 28 12.22 -2.55 -20.43
C ASP A 28 12.01 -3.31 -21.74
N GLU A 29 10.97 -2.93 -22.50
CA GLU A 29 10.61 -3.54 -23.79
C GLU A 29 11.66 -3.31 -24.89
N SER A 30 12.60 -2.37 -24.71
CA SER A 30 13.68 -2.09 -25.67
C SER A 30 14.91 -3.00 -25.48
N LYS A 31 14.96 -3.75 -24.37
CA LYS A 31 16.06 -4.63 -24.01
C LYS A 31 15.64 -6.10 -24.07
N ASP A 32 16.60 -6.99 -23.90
CA ASP A 32 16.35 -8.43 -23.82
C ASP A 32 15.49 -8.74 -22.59
N LEU A 33 14.22 -9.08 -22.82
CA LEU A 33 13.26 -9.39 -21.76
C LEU A 33 13.58 -10.70 -21.05
N VAL A 34 14.15 -11.68 -21.78
CA VAL A 34 14.51 -12.99 -21.21
C VAL A 34 15.68 -12.81 -20.25
N ALA A 35 16.69 -12.04 -20.64
CA ALA A 35 17.82 -11.71 -19.77
C ALA A 35 17.36 -10.95 -18.52
N GLN A 36 16.52 -9.92 -18.66
CA GLN A 36 15.98 -9.17 -17.52
C GLN A 36 15.20 -10.05 -16.54
N VAL A 37 14.36 -10.95 -17.04
CA VAL A 37 13.61 -11.90 -16.19
C VAL A 37 14.56 -12.84 -15.47
N ARG A 38 15.56 -13.39 -16.17
CA ARG A 38 16.54 -14.29 -15.56
C ARG A 38 17.27 -13.60 -14.41
N ASP A 39 17.78 -12.40 -14.64
CA ASP A 39 18.54 -11.65 -13.63
C ASP A 39 17.68 -11.34 -12.40
N LYS A 40 16.41 -10.92 -12.60
CA LYS A 40 15.47 -10.67 -11.49
C LYS A 40 15.06 -11.95 -10.74
N LEU A 41 14.86 -13.06 -11.44
CA LEU A 41 14.55 -14.34 -10.79
C LEU A 41 15.74 -14.86 -9.98
N GLU A 42 16.98 -14.67 -10.47
CA GLU A 42 18.19 -15.01 -9.71
C GLU A 42 18.27 -14.23 -8.40
N GLU A 43 17.96 -12.93 -8.41
CA GLU A 43 17.88 -12.10 -7.21
C GLU A 43 16.81 -12.61 -6.22
N VAL A 44 15.60 -12.89 -6.70
CA VAL A 44 14.49 -13.39 -5.88
C VAL A 44 14.84 -14.74 -5.23
N VAL A 45 15.42 -15.67 -6.00
CA VAL A 45 15.87 -16.98 -5.50
C VAL A 45 16.98 -16.84 -4.47
N GLU A 46 17.96 -15.95 -4.70
CA GLU A 46 19.03 -15.71 -3.74
C GLU A 46 18.50 -15.15 -2.42
N ARG A 47 17.59 -14.17 -2.47
CA ARG A 47 16.93 -13.61 -1.29
C ARG A 47 16.11 -14.67 -0.55
N SER A 48 15.46 -15.57 -1.27
CA SER A 48 14.73 -16.68 -0.65
C SER A 48 15.65 -17.67 0.08
N ARG A 49 16.81 -17.99 -0.51
CA ARG A 49 17.83 -18.83 0.15
C ARG A 49 18.41 -18.20 1.41
N LYS A 50 18.44 -16.86 1.48
CA LYS A 50 18.81 -16.09 2.68
C LYS A 50 17.68 -16.01 3.71
N GLY A 51 16.50 -16.54 3.41
CA GLY A 51 15.31 -16.48 4.28
C GLY A 51 14.61 -15.12 4.28
N GLU A 52 14.95 -14.22 3.35
CA GLU A 52 14.39 -12.86 3.28
C GLU A 52 13.03 -12.83 2.56
N VAL A 53 12.77 -13.80 1.68
CA VAL A 53 11.56 -13.88 0.85
C VAL A 53 11.06 -15.32 0.77
N VAL A 54 9.75 -15.52 0.90
CA VAL A 54 9.12 -16.82 0.64
C VAL A 54 8.70 -16.86 -0.83
N ILE A 55 9.24 -17.82 -1.59
CA ILE A 55 8.82 -18.07 -2.97
C ILE A 55 7.63 -19.03 -2.93
N PRO A 56 6.45 -18.62 -3.44
CA PRO A 56 5.29 -19.50 -3.47
C PRO A 56 5.43 -20.56 -4.57
N GLU A 57 5.20 -21.83 -4.25
CA GLU A 57 5.02 -22.87 -5.26
C GLU A 57 3.62 -22.71 -5.89
N GLN A 58 3.54 -22.81 -7.23
CA GLN A 58 2.27 -22.73 -7.94
C GLN A 58 1.85 -24.10 -8.46
N SER A 59 0.60 -24.49 -8.22
CA SER A 59 0.01 -25.76 -8.67
C SER A 59 -1.07 -25.51 -9.73
N ILE A 60 -0.98 -26.19 -10.87
CA ILE A 60 -1.98 -26.12 -11.95
C ILE A 60 -2.62 -27.49 -12.17
N TYR A 61 -3.95 -27.52 -12.12
CA TYR A 61 -4.74 -28.68 -12.50
C TYR A 61 -4.83 -28.81 -14.03
N LEU A 62 -4.29 -29.88 -14.59
CA LEU A 62 -4.47 -30.23 -16.00
C LEU A 62 -5.65 -31.19 -16.15
N GLU A 63 -6.38 -31.12 -17.28
CA GLU A 63 -7.62 -31.86 -17.63
C GLU A 63 -7.57 -33.42 -17.53
N LYS A 64 -6.49 -34.00 -16.98
CA LYS A 64 -6.31 -35.44 -16.76
C LYS A 64 -5.96 -35.82 -15.31
N GLY A 65 -6.29 -34.96 -14.33
CA GLY A 65 -6.05 -35.23 -12.92
C GLY A 65 -4.56 -35.33 -12.57
N ARG A 66 -3.72 -34.57 -13.28
CA ARG A 66 -2.31 -34.40 -12.92
C ARG A 66 -2.09 -32.96 -12.53
N ASP A 67 -1.53 -32.79 -11.34
CA ASP A 67 -1.10 -31.49 -10.86
C ASP A 67 0.30 -31.24 -11.43
N PHE A 68 0.46 -30.07 -12.04
CA PHE A 68 1.76 -29.57 -12.44
C PHE A 68 2.14 -28.48 -11.46
N THR A 69 3.10 -28.76 -10.59
CA THR A 69 3.69 -27.77 -9.70
C THR A 69 4.96 -27.21 -10.30
N PHE A 70 5.20 -25.92 -10.08
CA PHE A 70 6.42 -25.24 -10.47
C PHE A 70 6.64 -24.02 -9.57
N ASP A 71 7.90 -23.61 -9.47
CA ASP A 71 8.31 -22.40 -8.74
C ASP A 71 9.29 -21.54 -9.56
N ALA A 72 9.87 -20.52 -8.93
CA ALA A 72 10.85 -19.64 -9.54
C ALA A 72 12.14 -20.37 -9.98
N GLU A 73 12.58 -21.41 -9.25
CA GLU A 73 13.78 -22.17 -9.59
C GLU A 73 13.55 -23.03 -10.85
N ASP A 74 12.37 -23.63 -10.99
CA ASP A 74 11.97 -24.39 -12.18
C ASP A 74 11.94 -23.53 -13.44
N ILE A 75 11.41 -22.30 -13.33
CA ILE A 75 11.38 -21.35 -14.45
C ILE A 75 12.80 -20.88 -14.78
N LEU A 76 13.61 -20.58 -13.76
CA LEU A 76 15.00 -20.17 -13.98
C LEU A 76 15.80 -21.28 -14.69
N LYS A 77 15.57 -22.54 -14.32
CA LYS A 77 16.13 -23.71 -15.00
C LYS A 77 15.66 -23.79 -16.45
N PHE A 78 14.36 -23.62 -16.69
CA PHE A 78 13.82 -23.55 -18.06
C PHE A 78 14.52 -22.46 -18.88
N LEU A 79 14.70 -21.25 -18.36
CA LEU A 79 15.35 -20.16 -19.09
C LEU A 79 16.82 -20.44 -19.41
N LYS A 80 17.50 -21.29 -18.62
CA LYS A 80 18.90 -21.69 -18.85
C LYS A 80 19.04 -22.84 -19.85
N GLU A 81 18.08 -23.75 -19.89
CA GLU A 81 18.15 -25.00 -20.65
C GLU A 81 17.30 -24.99 -21.95
N ALA A 82 16.38 -24.02 -22.08
CA ALA A 82 15.45 -23.93 -23.20
C ALA A 82 16.16 -23.69 -24.53
N GLN A 83 15.61 -24.30 -25.59
CA GLN A 83 16.07 -24.06 -26.95
C GLN A 83 15.70 -22.63 -27.41
N PRO A 84 16.44 -22.04 -28.37
CA PRO A 84 16.15 -20.69 -28.87
C PRO A 84 14.69 -20.48 -29.26
N GLU A 85 14.05 -21.45 -29.92
CA GLU A 85 12.64 -21.33 -30.33
C GLU A 85 11.66 -21.28 -29.15
N GLN A 86 12.01 -21.94 -28.03
CA GLN A 86 11.21 -21.91 -26.80
C GLN A 86 11.38 -20.58 -26.08
N LEU A 87 12.59 -20.02 -26.07
CA LEU A 87 12.87 -18.68 -25.55
C LEU A 87 12.19 -17.60 -26.38
N ASP A 88 12.13 -17.76 -27.70
CA ASP A 88 11.38 -16.85 -28.59
C ASP A 88 9.88 -16.87 -28.29
N VAL A 89 9.30 -18.05 -28.05
CA VAL A 89 7.89 -18.13 -27.64
C VAL A 89 7.68 -17.49 -26.27
N PHE A 90 8.56 -17.78 -25.31
CA PHE A 90 8.49 -17.20 -23.98
C PHE A 90 8.56 -15.67 -24.03
N SER A 91 9.53 -15.11 -24.76
CA SER A 91 9.70 -13.67 -24.95
C SER A 91 8.47 -13.03 -25.59
N ARG A 92 7.88 -13.67 -26.60
CA ARG A 92 6.67 -13.17 -27.26
C ARG A 92 5.44 -13.17 -26.34
N GLU A 93 5.22 -14.25 -25.59
CA GLU A 93 4.10 -14.33 -24.64
C GLU A 93 4.32 -13.37 -23.46
N LEU A 94 5.55 -13.24 -22.96
CA LEU A 94 5.93 -12.26 -21.94
C LEU A 94 5.62 -10.83 -22.39
N LEU A 95 6.05 -10.45 -23.60
CA LEU A 95 5.77 -9.13 -24.15
C LEU A 95 4.26 -8.88 -24.31
N ARG A 96 3.52 -9.91 -24.76
CA ARG A 96 2.06 -9.82 -24.93
C ARG A 96 1.36 -9.59 -23.59
N GLU A 97 1.72 -10.35 -22.57
CA GLU A 97 1.13 -10.26 -21.24
C GLU A 97 1.54 -8.97 -20.53
N LEU A 98 2.81 -8.58 -20.60
CA LEU A 98 3.31 -7.30 -20.09
C LEU A 98 2.49 -6.12 -20.65
N ARG A 99 2.29 -6.09 -21.98
CA ARG A 99 1.46 -5.05 -22.63
C ARG A 99 -0.01 -5.13 -22.24
N ARG A 100 -0.54 -6.33 -21.97
CA ARG A 100 -1.91 -6.48 -21.45
C ARG A 100 -2.02 -5.87 -20.07
N ARG A 101 -1.15 -6.25 -19.12
CA ARG A 101 -1.18 -5.74 -17.74
C ARG A 101 -0.95 -4.23 -17.67
N LYS A 102 -0.03 -3.68 -18.47
CA LYS A 102 0.16 -2.21 -18.61
C LYS A 102 -1.13 -1.51 -19.04
N ARG A 103 -1.82 -2.01 -20.07
CA ARG A 103 -3.11 -1.43 -20.51
C ARG A 103 -4.20 -1.53 -19.46
N LEU A 104 -4.25 -2.64 -18.70
CA LEU A 104 -5.21 -2.79 -17.60
C LEU A 104 -4.91 -1.79 -16.48
N SER A 105 -3.64 -1.57 -16.14
CA SER A 105 -3.21 -0.55 -15.17
C SER A 105 -3.62 0.85 -15.60
N GLU A 106 -3.35 1.24 -16.85
CA GLU A 106 -3.76 2.54 -17.40
C GLU A 106 -5.29 2.73 -17.38
N GLU A 107 -6.04 1.65 -17.58
CA GLU A 107 -7.50 1.67 -17.53
C GLU A 107 -8.02 1.81 -16.09
N VAL A 108 -7.41 1.12 -15.12
CA VAL A 108 -7.67 1.31 -13.69
C VAL A 108 -7.38 2.76 -13.28
N ASP A 109 -6.22 3.30 -13.64
CA ASP A 109 -5.84 4.69 -13.35
C ASP A 109 -6.87 5.67 -13.91
N ARG A 110 -7.35 5.42 -15.13
CA ARG A 110 -8.42 6.22 -15.75
C ARG A 110 -9.73 6.11 -14.98
N ILE A 111 -10.16 4.91 -14.59
CA ILE A 111 -11.40 4.71 -13.82
C ILE A 111 -11.30 5.44 -12.48
N GLU A 112 -10.23 5.20 -11.72
CA GLU A 112 -10.02 5.81 -10.41
C GLU A 112 -9.99 7.33 -10.51
N GLU A 113 -9.32 7.90 -11.52
CA GLU A 113 -9.24 9.34 -11.69
C GLU A 113 -10.59 9.97 -12.07
N GLU A 114 -11.39 9.32 -12.92
CA GLU A 114 -12.76 9.76 -13.23
C GLU A 114 -13.69 9.71 -12.01
N VAL A 115 -13.60 8.62 -11.22
CA VAL A 115 -14.39 8.48 -9.99
C VAL A 115 -13.93 9.50 -8.94
N ARG A 116 -12.63 9.71 -8.77
CA ARG A 116 -12.05 10.71 -7.85
C ARG A 116 -12.46 12.13 -8.24
N ARG A 117 -12.49 12.47 -9.53
CA ARG A 117 -13.03 13.76 -10.01
C ARG A 117 -14.51 13.90 -9.70
N TYR A 118 -15.30 12.84 -9.85
CA TYR A 118 -16.71 12.85 -9.48
C TYR A 118 -16.89 13.04 -7.96
N VAL A 119 -16.17 12.31 -7.11
CA VAL A 119 -16.17 12.49 -5.64
C VAL A 119 -15.86 13.93 -5.26
N LYS A 120 -14.78 14.52 -5.82
CA LYS A 120 -14.43 15.93 -5.62
C LYS A 120 -15.58 16.88 -6.02
N SER A 121 -16.28 16.61 -7.13
CA SER A 121 -17.43 17.42 -7.57
C SER A 121 -18.63 17.37 -6.61
N LEU A 122 -18.76 16.29 -5.83
CA LEU A 122 -19.79 16.17 -4.79
C LEU A 122 -19.43 16.95 -3.51
N GLY A 123 -18.20 17.46 -3.38
CA GLY A 123 -17.75 18.20 -2.21
C GLY A 123 -17.62 17.33 -0.96
N ILE A 124 -17.44 16.02 -1.14
CA ILE A 124 -17.29 15.03 -0.06
C ILE A 124 -16.08 14.17 -0.38
N TYR A 125 -15.49 13.56 0.64
CA TYR A 125 -14.53 12.48 0.47
C TYR A 125 -15.27 11.14 0.48
N VAL A 126 -14.91 10.23 -0.42
CA VAL A 126 -15.32 8.82 -0.42
C VAL A 126 -14.11 8.01 -0.88
N PRO A 127 -13.54 7.12 -0.03
CA PRO A 127 -12.47 6.22 -0.45
C PRO A 127 -12.91 5.36 -1.64
N PHE A 128 -12.04 5.24 -2.64
CA PHE A 128 -12.25 4.42 -3.82
C PHE A 128 -10.90 3.88 -4.30
N SER A 129 -10.80 2.56 -4.44
CA SER A 129 -9.65 1.88 -5.05
C SER A 129 -10.09 0.59 -5.73
N ILE A 130 -9.43 0.27 -6.84
CA ILE A 130 -9.59 -1.02 -7.52
C ILE A 130 -8.44 -1.92 -7.11
N LEU A 131 -8.75 -3.03 -6.44
CA LEU A 131 -7.77 -3.99 -5.93
C LEU A 131 -7.40 -5.04 -6.97
N GLU A 132 -8.38 -5.52 -7.73
CA GLU A 132 -8.18 -6.51 -8.79
C GLU A 132 -9.05 -6.11 -9.98
N TYR A 133 -8.53 -6.27 -11.20
CA TYR A 133 -9.21 -5.83 -12.42
C TYR A 133 -8.77 -6.65 -13.63
N ASP A 134 -9.75 -7.23 -14.32
CA ASP A 134 -9.55 -7.90 -15.60
C ASP A 134 -10.74 -7.66 -16.54
N ARG A 135 -10.53 -7.90 -17.83
CA ARG A 135 -11.60 -7.83 -18.82
C ARG A 135 -11.41 -8.73 -20.03
N PHE A 136 -12.52 -9.21 -20.57
CA PHE A 136 -12.60 -9.97 -21.81
C PHE A 136 -13.47 -9.25 -22.84
N ARG A 137 -13.03 -9.25 -24.09
CA ARG A 137 -13.74 -8.54 -25.17
C ARG A 137 -14.93 -9.35 -25.65
N LEU A 138 -16.13 -8.78 -25.56
CA LEU A 138 -17.38 -9.37 -26.08
C LEU A 138 -17.72 -8.88 -27.49
N GLY A 139 -17.31 -7.66 -27.85
CA GLY A 139 -17.67 -7.05 -29.14
C GLY A 139 -16.94 -5.74 -29.43
N ARG A 140 -17.54 -4.87 -30.25
CA ARG A 140 -17.00 -3.52 -30.50
C ARG A 140 -17.23 -2.65 -29.26
N ASN A 141 -16.15 -2.27 -28.58
CA ASN A 141 -16.13 -1.47 -27.34
C ASN A 141 -16.94 -2.04 -26.16
N ARG A 142 -17.33 -3.31 -26.21
CA ARG A 142 -18.02 -4.00 -25.12
C ARG A 142 -17.12 -5.07 -24.53
N TYR A 143 -17.08 -5.11 -23.21
CA TYR A 143 -16.27 -6.02 -22.43
C TYR A 143 -17.10 -6.63 -21.31
N HIS A 144 -16.67 -7.82 -20.89
CA HIS A 144 -17.01 -8.40 -19.62
C HIS A 144 -15.86 -8.06 -18.66
N TYR A 145 -16.14 -7.27 -17.64
CA TYR A 145 -15.19 -6.84 -16.61
C TYR A 145 -15.36 -7.71 -15.37
N MET A 146 -14.24 -8.07 -14.76
CA MET A 146 -14.19 -8.70 -13.45
C MET A 146 -13.36 -7.81 -12.55
N PHE A 147 -13.90 -7.43 -11.40
CA PHE A 147 -13.18 -6.52 -10.52
C PHE A 147 -13.44 -6.78 -9.05
N LYS A 148 -12.45 -6.41 -8.25
CA LYS A 148 -12.54 -6.26 -6.81
C LYS A 148 -12.24 -4.80 -6.50
N ALA A 149 -13.17 -4.11 -5.86
CA ALA A 149 -13.01 -2.70 -5.51
C ALA A 149 -13.32 -2.46 -4.04
N GLU A 150 -12.56 -1.56 -3.41
CA GLU A 150 -12.90 -0.98 -2.12
C GLU A 150 -13.56 0.37 -2.35
N ILE A 151 -14.80 0.50 -1.90
CA ILE A 151 -15.58 1.73 -2.00
C ILE A 151 -16.13 2.02 -0.62
N SER A 152 -15.82 3.18 -0.05
CA SER A 152 -16.21 3.52 1.33
C SER A 152 -15.60 2.50 2.31
N ALA A 153 -16.42 1.81 3.10
CA ALA A 153 -16.01 0.76 4.04
C ALA A 153 -16.22 -0.67 3.48
N HIS A 154 -16.66 -0.78 2.23
CA HIS A 154 -17.17 -2.02 1.65
C HIS A 154 -16.23 -2.55 0.56
N ARG A 155 -16.05 -3.87 0.54
CA ARG A 155 -15.38 -4.60 -0.53
C ARG A 155 -16.43 -5.17 -1.49
N TYR A 156 -16.30 -4.80 -2.76
CA TYR A 156 -17.14 -5.29 -3.85
C TYR A 156 -16.31 -6.27 -4.67
N LEU A 157 -16.82 -7.48 -4.86
CA LEU A 157 -16.33 -8.45 -5.83
C LEU A 157 -17.47 -8.70 -6.80
N ASP A 158 -17.33 -8.24 -8.05
CA ASP A 158 -18.44 -8.26 -9.00
C ASP A 158 -17.95 -8.36 -10.45
N GLU A 159 -18.91 -8.62 -11.33
CA GLU A 159 -18.72 -8.72 -12.78
C GLU A 159 -19.66 -7.74 -13.49
N TYR A 160 -19.21 -7.15 -14.60
CA TYR A 160 -20.01 -6.18 -15.34
C TYR A 160 -19.86 -6.34 -16.85
N GLU A 161 -20.97 -6.32 -17.58
CA GLU A 161 -20.96 -6.33 -19.04
C GLU A 161 -21.38 -4.98 -19.61
N GLY A 162 -20.48 -4.34 -20.34
CA GLY A 162 -20.76 -3.04 -20.94
C GLY A 162 -19.54 -2.37 -21.56
N THR A 163 -19.67 -1.08 -21.78
CA THR A 163 -18.56 -0.20 -22.13
C THR A 163 -17.81 0.26 -20.88
N LEU A 164 -16.60 0.80 -21.06
CA LEU A 164 -15.81 1.34 -19.95
C LEU A 164 -16.51 2.54 -19.30
N ASP A 165 -17.14 3.40 -20.10
CA ASP A 165 -17.85 4.57 -19.60
C ASP A 165 -19.08 4.16 -18.76
N GLU A 166 -19.79 3.11 -19.17
CA GLU A 166 -20.90 2.56 -18.37
C GLU A 166 -20.43 1.97 -17.03
N LEU A 167 -19.26 1.31 -17.01
CA LEU A 167 -18.63 0.82 -15.76
C LEU A 167 -18.25 1.99 -14.84
N ILE A 168 -17.67 3.05 -15.39
CA ILE A 168 -17.35 4.27 -14.61
C ILE A 168 -18.63 4.88 -14.02
N GLU A 169 -19.72 4.96 -14.79
CA GLU A 169 -21.00 5.45 -14.29
C GLU A 169 -21.62 4.53 -13.23
N LEU A 170 -21.40 3.20 -13.31
CA LEU A 170 -21.76 2.27 -12.24
C LEU A 170 -21.02 2.62 -10.94
N PHE A 171 -19.69 2.78 -10.99
CA PHE A 171 -18.91 3.15 -9.81
C PHE A 171 -19.35 4.50 -9.22
N LYS A 172 -19.60 5.51 -10.06
CA LYS A 172 -20.13 6.80 -9.60
C LYS A 172 -21.48 6.67 -8.88
N LYS A 173 -22.37 5.79 -9.34
CA LYS A 173 -23.65 5.52 -8.66
C LYS A 173 -23.44 4.89 -7.28
N VAL A 174 -22.54 3.90 -7.17
CA VAL A 174 -22.21 3.26 -5.89
C VAL A 174 -21.58 4.26 -4.93
N VAL A 175 -20.59 5.04 -5.38
CA VAL A 175 -20.01 6.15 -4.61
C VAL A 175 -21.07 7.13 -4.12
N ARG A 176 -22.04 7.48 -4.98
CA ARG A 176 -23.14 8.36 -4.61
C ARG A 176 -24.06 7.74 -3.56
N SER A 177 -24.34 6.43 -3.59
CA SER A 177 -25.12 5.80 -2.51
C SER A 177 -24.36 5.78 -1.19
N GLU A 178 -23.05 5.50 -1.24
CA GLU A 178 -22.16 5.44 -0.07
C GLU A 178 -21.91 6.82 0.57
N SER A 179 -22.00 7.90 -0.24
CA SER A 179 -21.71 9.28 0.19
C SER A 179 -22.40 9.71 1.49
N ARG A 180 -23.65 9.27 1.70
CA ARG A 180 -24.46 9.65 2.86
C ARG A 180 -23.95 8.98 4.13
N GLU A 181 -23.42 7.78 4.03
CA GLU A 181 -22.81 7.09 5.15
C GLU A 181 -21.47 7.71 5.50
N ILE A 182 -20.62 7.91 4.50
CA ILE A 182 -19.32 8.55 4.71
C ILE A 182 -19.47 9.94 5.33
N SER A 183 -20.40 10.76 4.83
CA SER A 183 -20.69 12.07 5.44
C SER A 183 -21.13 11.97 6.91
N ARG A 184 -21.85 10.90 7.29
CA ARG A 184 -22.23 10.65 8.70
C ARG A 184 -21.01 10.26 9.53
N LEU A 185 -20.12 9.43 9.00
CA LEU A 185 -18.90 8.99 9.69
C LEU A 185 -17.91 10.14 9.88
N ILE A 186 -17.70 11.00 8.88
CA ILE A 186 -16.88 12.22 9.01
C ILE A 186 -17.44 13.12 10.12
N LYS A 187 -18.76 13.36 10.12
CA LYS A 187 -19.40 14.17 11.17
C LYS A 187 -19.21 13.56 12.56
N ARG A 188 -19.35 12.24 12.70
CA ARG A 188 -19.10 11.54 13.96
C ARG A 188 -17.65 11.66 14.40
N ALA A 189 -16.71 11.46 13.49
CA ALA A 189 -15.28 11.62 13.77
C ALA A 189 -14.95 13.03 14.26
N ARG A 190 -15.48 14.04 13.57
CA ARG A 190 -15.35 15.44 14.01
C ARG A 190 -15.95 15.67 15.40
N SER A 191 -17.15 15.18 15.67
CA SER A 191 -17.80 15.32 16.99
C SER A 191 -17.01 14.63 18.11
N GLU A 192 -16.47 13.44 17.86
CA GLU A 192 -15.59 12.75 18.81
C GLU A 192 -14.27 13.52 19.00
N GLY A 193 -13.67 14.04 17.93
CA GLY A 193 -12.49 14.91 18.01
C GLY A 193 -12.74 16.15 18.86
N GLU A 194 -13.83 16.89 18.59
CA GLU A 194 -14.24 18.06 19.38
C GLU A 194 -14.49 17.70 20.86
N ARG A 195 -15.05 16.52 21.14
CA ARG A 195 -15.25 16.03 22.49
C ARG A 195 -13.91 15.81 23.19
N TRP A 196 -13.00 15.04 22.60
CA TRP A 196 -11.69 14.76 23.18
C TRP A 196 -10.82 16.01 23.33
N ILE A 197 -10.91 16.96 22.40
CA ILE A 197 -10.24 18.27 22.50
C ILE A 197 -10.70 19.05 23.75
N ARG A 198 -11.99 18.95 24.13
CA ARG A 198 -12.49 19.57 25.37
C ARG A 198 -12.05 18.82 26.62
N GLU A 199 -11.95 17.48 26.55
CA GLU A 199 -11.62 16.63 27.69
C GLU A 199 -10.11 16.59 27.98
N VAL A 200 -9.25 16.80 26.97
CA VAL A 200 -7.80 16.63 27.06
C VAL A 200 -7.09 17.89 26.58
N GLY A 201 -6.48 18.61 27.53
CA GLY A 201 -5.72 19.82 27.24
C GLY A 201 -4.53 19.51 26.31
N GLY A 202 -4.21 20.43 25.40
CA GLY A 202 -3.07 20.30 24.47
C GLY A 202 -3.34 19.40 23.24
N LEU A 203 -4.42 18.61 23.23
CA LEU A 203 -4.76 17.76 22.08
C LEU A 203 -5.03 18.57 20.81
N SER A 204 -5.78 19.67 20.92
CA SER A 204 -6.07 20.57 19.79
C SER A 204 -4.80 21.11 19.13
N GLU A 205 -3.82 21.51 19.94
CA GLU A 205 -2.55 22.08 19.47
C GLU A 205 -1.71 21.02 18.76
N PHE A 206 -1.62 19.82 19.35
CA PHE A 206 -0.91 18.70 18.74
C PHE A 206 -1.54 18.24 17.43
N LEU A 207 -2.87 18.07 17.38
CA LEU A 207 -3.57 17.70 16.16
C LEU A 207 -3.41 18.76 15.07
N SER A 208 -3.51 20.04 15.42
CA SER A 208 -3.33 21.14 14.46
C SER A 208 -1.91 21.14 13.87
N GLU A 209 -0.89 20.92 14.69
CA GLU A 209 0.49 20.77 14.24
C GLU A 209 0.62 19.58 13.28
N LEU A 210 0.17 18.40 13.68
CA LEU A 210 0.26 17.17 12.90
C LEU A 210 -0.48 17.27 11.56
N GLU A 211 -1.72 17.75 11.58
CA GLU A 211 -2.61 17.86 10.41
C GLU A 211 -2.15 18.94 9.43
N SER A 212 -1.40 19.97 9.90
CA SER A 212 -0.84 21.00 9.04
C SER A 212 0.15 20.46 8.00
N HIS A 213 0.77 19.31 8.30
CA HIS A 213 1.75 18.65 7.44
C HIS A 213 1.16 17.55 6.56
N VAL A 214 -0.16 17.30 6.62
CA VAL A 214 -0.84 16.31 5.78
C VAL A 214 -1.30 16.95 4.48
N ILE A 215 -0.64 16.65 3.36
CA ILE A 215 -0.95 17.24 2.04
C ILE A 215 -2.30 16.70 1.53
N GLU A 216 -2.34 15.41 1.20
CA GLU A 216 -3.57 14.70 0.81
C GLU A 216 -3.71 13.43 1.66
N VAL A 217 -2.65 12.62 1.72
CA VAL A 217 -2.58 11.40 2.53
C VAL A 217 -1.23 11.37 3.25
N ALA A 218 -1.25 10.84 4.48
CA ALA A 218 -0.05 10.55 5.25
C ALA A 218 -0.23 9.23 6.03
N ILE A 219 0.86 8.62 6.46
CA ILE A 219 0.85 7.49 7.38
C ILE A 219 1.38 7.97 8.73
N LEU A 220 0.59 7.75 9.78
CA LEU A 220 1.02 7.87 11.17
C LEU A 220 1.50 6.50 11.66
N THR A 221 2.75 6.40 12.06
CA THR A 221 3.24 5.25 12.85
C THR A 221 3.33 5.68 14.30
N ILE A 222 2.53 5.08 15.17
CA ILE A 222 2.51 5.38 16.60
C ILE A 222 3.11 4.22 17.35
N THR A 223 4.14 4.50 18.14
CA THR A 223 4.87 3.53 18.94
C THR A 223 4.77 3.88 20.43
N GLY A 224 4.54 2.87 21.27
CA GLY A 224 4.48 3.01 22.72
C GLY A 224 4.73 1.68 23.43
N SER A 225 4.90 1.69 24.74
CA SER A 225 5.05 0.45 25.53
C SER A 225 3.77 -0.37 25.62
N LYS A 226 2.61 0.28 25.46
CA LYS A 226 1.29 -0.36 25.43
C LYS A 226 0.27 0.51 24.73
N LEU A 227 -0.18 0.08 23.55
CA LEU A 227 -1.19 0.79 22.77
C LEU A 227 -2.58 0.23 23.03
N ALA A 228 -3.60 1.10 23.01
CA ALA A 228 -4.98 0.66 23.01
C ALA A 228 -5.27 -0.19 21.76
N ARG A 229 -6.34 -0.99 21.79
CA ARG A 229 -6.76 -1.81 20.65
C ARG A 229 -8.02 -1.20 20.01
N PRO A 230 -8.05 -0.99 18.68
CA PRO A 230 -9.27 -0.58 17.97
C PRO A 230 -10.43 -1.54 18.22
N SER A 231 -11.68 -1.09 18.06
CA SER A 231 -12.85 -1.93 18.34
C SER A 231 -12.89 -3.20 17.49
N THR A 232 -12.40 -3.13 16.25
CA THR A 232 -12.33 -4.25 15.31
C THR A 232 -11.40 -5.37 15.76
N TRP A 233 -10.53 -5.12 16.74
CA TRP A 233 -9.61 -6.11 17.29
C TRP A 233 -10.09 -6.69 18.62
N ARG A 234 -11.23 -6.24 19.15
CA ARG A 234 -11.75 -6.73 20.44
C ARG A 234 -11.99 -8.24 20.38
N GLY A 235 -11.41 -8.95 21.34
CA GLY A 235 -11.54 -10.40 21.47
C GLY A 235 -10.55 -11.20 20.62
N LEU A 236 -9.71 -10.54 19.82
CA LEU A 236 -8.57 -11.17 19.17
C LEU A 236 -7.34 -11.07 20.07
N ASP A 237 -6.55 -12.14 20.14
CA ASP A 237 -5.23 -12.08 20.75
C ASP A 237 -4.21 -11.45 19.78
N ASP A 238 -3.13 -10.90 20.33
CA ASP A 238 -2.10 -10.20 19.55
C ASP A 238 -1.43 -11.12 18.51
N GLY A 239 -1.33 -12.43 18.77
CA GLY A 239 -0.77 -13.39 17.83
C GLY A 239 -1.63 -13.52 16.58
N ALA A 240 -2.95 -13.60 16.74
CA ALA A 240 -3.89 -13.60 15.63
C ALA A 240 -3.85 -12.29 14.82
N ILE A 241 -3.76 -11.14 15.50
CA ILE A 241 -3.69 -9.81 14.88
C ILE A 241 -2.44 -9.69 14.00
N ILE A 242 -1.28 -10.12 14.52
CA ILE A 242 0.00 -10.10 13.78
C ILE A 242 -0.05 -11.08 12.62
N ALA A 243 -0.50 -12.32 12.84
CA ALA A 243 -0.56 -13.36 11.81
C ALA A 243 -1.48 -12.98 10.64
N MET A 244 -2.57 -12.24 10.91
CA MET A 244 -3.48 -11.73 9.89
C MET A 244 -3.02 -10.41 9.27
N GLY A 245 -1.86 -9.87 9.65
CA GLY A 245 -1.33 -8.63 9.10
C GLY A 245 -2.22 -7.42 9.39
N MET A 246 -2.93 -7.41 10.52
CA MET A 246 -3.92 -6.37 10.83
C MET A 246 -3.29 -5.04 11.27
N GLY A 247 -1.96 -4.95 11.34
CA GLY A 247 -1.21 -3.70 11.54
C GLY A 247 -0.63 -3.49 12.93
N LEU A 248 -0.65 -4.50 13.81
CA LEU A 248 0.13 -4.50 15.06
C LEU A 248 1.53 -5.03 14.79
N GLU A 249 2.54 -4.24 15.13
CA GLU A 249 3.96 -4.64 15.12
C GLU A 249 4.48 -4.64 16.56
N LYS A 250 5.34 -5.60 16.90
CA LYS A 250 5.99 -5.67 18.22
C LYS A 250 7.50 -5.81 18.08
N ALA A 251 8.23 -5.01 18.83
CA ALA A 251 9.70 -5.05 18.90
C ALA A 251 10.14 -4.90 20.36
N GLY A 252 10.52 -6.01 20.99
CA GLY A 252 10.77 -6.03 22.43
C GLY A 252 9.51 -5.65 23.22
N ASP A 253 9.64 -4.67 24.11
CA ASP A 253 8.55 -4.14 24.94
C ASP A 253 7.75 -3.03 24.24
N LEU A 254 8.03 -2.74 22.97
CA LEU A 254 7.34 -1.71 22.20
C LEU A 254 6.33 -2.31 21.24
N GLU A 255 5.20 -1.63 21.14
CA GLU A 255 4.13 -1.89 20.17
C GLU A 255 4.06 -0.71 19.19
N ALA A 256 3.84 -1.02 17.92
CA ALA A 256 3.58 -0.02 16.89
C ALA A 256 2.28 -0.32 16.14
N ILE A 257 1.47 0.71 15.92
CA ILE A 257 0.25 0.66 15.09
C ILE A 257 0.30 1.79 14.07
N LYS A 258 -0.04 1.47 12.81
CA LYS A 258 -0.09 2.41 11.70
C LYS A 258 -1.53 2.86 11.44
N TRP A 259 -1.70 4.17 11.24
CA TRP A 259 -2.96 4.81 10.86
C TRP A 259 -2.74 5.67 9.63
N ASP A 260 -3.54 5.49 8.59
CA ASP A 260 -3.58 6.44 7.49
C ASP A 260 -4.30 7.71 7.93
N VAL A 261 -3.78 8.87 7.55
CA VAL A 261 -4.43 10.16 7.74
C VAL A 261 -4.77 10.70 6.38
N THR A 262 -6.05 10.91 6.12
CA THR A 262 -6.52 11.48 4.85
C THR A 262 -7.16 12.83 5.08
N ARG A 263 -6.77 13.82 4.27
CA ARG A 263 -7.44 15.11 4.19
C ARG A 263 -8.75 14.94 3.42
N ALA A 264 -9.85 14.77 4.14
CA ALA A 264 -11.21 14.59 3.61
C ALA A 264 -11.84 15.91 3.11
N GLY A 265 -11.34 17.06 3.59
CA GLY A 265 -11.76 18.40 3.18
C GLY A 265 -10.70 19.44 3.54
N PRO A 266 -10.91 20.74 3.26
CA PRO A 266 -9.91 21.78 3.51
C PRO A 266 -9.35 21.76 4.95
N ASN A 267 -10.21 21.53 5.93
CA ASN A 267 -9.88 21.44 7.36
C ASN A 267 -10.50 20.20 8.01
N GLU A 268 -10.72 19.12 7.23
CA GLU A 268 -11.31 17.88 7.73
C GLU A 268 -10.34 16.73 7.47
N PHE A 269 -9.99 16.02 8.54
CA PHE A 269 -9.05 14.90 8.51
C PHE A 269 -9.72 13.66 9.10
N VAL A 270 -9.41 12.51 8.50
CA VAL A 270 -9.89 11.21 8.97
C VAL A 270 -8.72 10.27 9.14
N TYR A 271 -8.85 9.37 10.12
CA TYR A 271 -7.77 8.51 10.59
C TYR A 271 -8.15 7.04 10.46
N GLY A 272 -7.44 6.30 9.61
CA GLY A 272 -7.61 4.89 9.30
C GLY A 272 -8.14 4.65 7.88
N THR A 273 -7.83 3.49 7.30
CA THR A 273 -8.34 3.07 5.99
C THR A 273 -9.83 2.72 6.01
N ASN A 274 -10.30 2.11 7.10
CA ASN A 274 -11.70 1.74 7.26
C ASN A 274 -12.50 2.92 7.85
N PRO A 275 -13.48 3.47 7.11
CA PRO A 275 -14.32 4.58 7.59
C PRO A 275 -15.02 4.37 8.92
N HIS A 276 -15.31 3.14 9.30
CA HIS A 276 -15.92 2.84 10.59
C HIS A 276 -14.99 3.10 11.78
N LEU A 277 -13.67 3.11 11.56
CA LEU A 277 -12.67 3.38 12.60
C LEU A 277 -12.40 4.89 12.80
N TRP A 278 -12.78 5.75 11.86
CA TRP A 278 -12.47 7.18 11.93
C TRP A 278 -12.94 7.85 13.23
N PRO A 279 -14.14 7.56 13.76
CA PRO A 279 -14.57 8.15 15.03
C PRO A 279 -13.82 7.61 16.25
N GLU A 280 -13.22 6.43 16.15
CA GLU A 280 -12.55 5.78 17.27
C GLU A 280 -11.13 6.29 17.51
N PHE A 281 -10.49 6.82 16.46
CA PHE A 281 -9.08 7.22 16.51
C PHE A 281 -8.74 8.11 17.70
N TYR A 282 -9.52 9.16 17.96
CA TYR A 282 -9.20 10.13 19.02
C TYR A 282 -9.21 9.48 20.41
N GLY A 283 -10.21 8.64 20.70
CA GLY A 283 -10.27 7.90 21.95
C GLY A 283 -9.16 6.86 22.05
N TRP A 284 -8.92 6.13 20.97
CA TRP A 284 -7.81 5.18 20.88
C TRP A 284 -6.45 5.86 21.14
N PHE A 285 -6.21 7.04 20.56
CA PHE A 285 -4.97 7.79 20.70
C PHE A 285 -4.75 8.21 22.15
N VAL A 286 -5.78 8.81 22.77
CA VAL A 286 -5.71 9.25 24.16
C VAL A 286 -5.51 8.08 25.12
N GLU A 287 -6.23 6.98 24.95
CA GLU A 287 -6.07 5.78 25.78
C GLU A 287 -4.71 5.11 25.60
N SER A 288 -4.17 5.12 24.38
CA SER A 288 -2.81 4.65 24.11
C SER A 288 -1.77 5.51 24.82
N LEU A 289 -1.93 6.83 24.79
CA LEU A 289 -1.04 7.76 25.46
C LEU A 289 -1.11 7.64 26.99
N ARG A 290 -2.31 7.43 27.55
CA ARG A 290 -2.50 7.13 28.99
C ARG A 290 -1.84 5.82 29.41
N SER A 291 -1.87 4.81 28.54
CA SER A 291 -1.33 3.48 28.82
C SER A 291 0.19 3.40 28.68
N SER A 292 0.76 4.15 27.73
CA SER A 292 2.20 4.15 27.44
C SER A 292 2.97 5.27 28.16
N GLU A 293 2.29 6.27 28.72
CA GLU A 293 2.80 7.56 29.24
C GLU A 293 3.48 8.45 28.19
N VAL A 294 4.27 7.84 27.29
CA VAL A 294 4.97 8.47 26.18
C VAL A 294 4.68 7.69 24.90
N LEU A 295 4.39 8.42 23.82
CA LEU A 295 4.29 7.89 22.46
C LEU A 295 5.37 8.51 21.58
N SER A 296 5.99 7.69 20.74
CA SER A 296 6.77 8.16 19.59
C SER A 296 5.92 8.08 18.34
N ILE A 297 5.88 9.13 17.54
CA ILE A 297 5.02 9.25 16.36
C ILE A 297 5.87 9.65 15.18
N ILE A 298 5.81 8.85 14.11
CA ILE A 298 6.36 9.22 12.81
C ILE A 298 5.21 9.52 11.87
N LEU A 299 5.13 10.77 11.40
CA LEU A 299 4.25 11.19 10.32
C LEU A 299 5.02 11.11 8.99
N ARG A 300 4.52 10.30 8.06
CA ARG A 300 5.03 10.19 6.69
C ARG A 300 4.02 10.77 5.72
N SER A 301 4.27 11.96 5.21
CA SER A 301 3.42 12.64 4.23
C SER A 301 3.94 12.43 2.81
N PHE A 302 3.05 12.09 1.88
CA PHE A 302 3.40 11.88 0.48
C PHE A 302 3.24 13.17 -0.31
N ARG A 303 4.28 13.57 -1.03
CA ARG A 303 4.21 14.71 -1.94
C ARG A 303 3.80 14.27 -3.35
N LYS A 304 3.47 15.25 -4.19
CA LYS A 304 3.11 15.01 -5.59
C LYS A 304 4.32 14.82 -6.48
N GLU A 305 5.47 15.35 -6.06
CA GLU A 305 6.72 15.17 -6.76
C GLU A 305 7.17 13.71 -6.71
N VAL A 306 7.68 13.24 -7.85
CA VAL A 306 8.33 11.93 -7.99
C VAL A 306 9.83 12.20 -8.11
N ASP A 307 10.62 11.47 -7.33
CA ASP A 307 12.07 11.52 -7.42
C ASP A 307 12.52 10.92 -8.75
N GLU A 308 13.21 11.70 -9.59
CA GLU A 308 13.57 11.31 -10.96
C GLU A 308 14.53 10.12 -11.00
N LEU A 309 15.34 9.92 -9.96
CA LEU A 309 16.33 8.85 -9.89
C LEU A 309 15.70 7.51 -9.51
N THR A 310 14.79 7.51 -8.55
CA THR A 310 14.19 6.30 -7.99
C THR A 310 12.83 5.97 -8.59
N GLY A 311 12.17 6.95 -9.23
CA GLY A 311 10.80 6.83 -9.70
C GLY A 311 9.77 6.73 -8.56
N LEU A 312 10.18 6.96 -7.31
CA LEU A 312 9.33 6.89 -6.12
C LEU A 312 8.76 8.26 -5.77
N PRO A 313 7.53 8.33 -5.22
CA PRO A 313 7.00 9.57 -4.65
C PRO A 313 7.91 10.09 -3.55
N VAL A 314 8.19 11.40 -3.57
CA VAL A 314 8.94 12.07 -2.51
C VAL A 314 8.11 12.09 -1.24
N LYS A 315 8.72 11.75 -0.11
CA LYS A 315 8.06 11.67 1.21
C LYS A 315 8.69 12.66 2.17
N GLU A 316 7.86 13.30 2.99
CA GLU A 316 8.31 14.07 4.14
C GLU A 316 8.09 13.25 5.42
N LEU A 317 9.15 13.06 6.20
CA LEU A 317 9.08 12.44 7.53
C LEU A 317 9.19 13.50 8.61
N ARG A 318 8.30 13.42 9.61
CA ARG A 318 8.34 14.22 10.84
C ARG A 318 8.22 13.29 12.03
N GLY A 319 9.07 13.49 13.03
CA GLY A 319 9.02 12.74 14.28
C GLY A 319 8.48 13.60 15.42
N TYR A 320 7.66 13.00 16.27
CA TYR A 320 7.14 13.63 17.48
C TYR A 320 7.30 12.69 18.66
N VAL A 321 7.67 13.24 19.82
CA VAL A 321 7.55 12.57 21.11
C VAL A 321 6.41 13.25 21.85
N VAL A 322 5.36 12.49 22.16
CA VAL A 322 4.15 12.97 22.81
C VAL A 322 4.07 12.35 24.20
N SER A 323 3.76 13.15 25.21
CA SER A 323 3.59 12.68 26.59
C SER A 323 2.35 13.29 27.21
N MET A 324 1.84 12.65 28.27
CA MET A 324 0.74 13.18 29.06
C MET A 324 1.20 13.47 30.49
N SER A 325 1.00 14.72 30.92
CA SER A 325 1.30 15.20 32.27
C SER A 325 0.08 15.92 32.81
N GLU A 326 -0.41 15.53 33.99
CA GLU A 326 -1.56 16.17 34.67
C GLU A 326 -2.82 16.27 33.77
N GLY A 327 -3.04 15.26 32.92
CA GLY A 327 -4.18 15.25 31.96
C GLY A 327 -4.02 16.18 30.76
N LYS A 328 -2.85 16.81 30.59
CA LYS A 328 -2.49 17.64 29.45
C LYS A 328 -1.48 16.92 28.56
N ILE A 329 -1.73 16.93 27.26
CA ILE A 329 -0.80 16.48 26.24
C ILE A 329 0.26 17.56 26.03
N THR A 330 1.52 17.13 26.00
CA THR A 330 2.64 17.93 25.52
C THR A 330 3.37 17.13 24.45
N TYR A 331 3.97 17.83 23.49
CA TYR A 331 4.74 17.19 22.44
C TYR A 331 6.02 17.96 22.14
N ARG A 332 7.00 17.23 21.61
CA ARG A 332 8.23 17.78 21.04
C ARG A 332 8.42 17.19 19.66
N GLN A 333 8.48 18.05 18.64
CA GLN A 333 8.92 17.62 17.31
C GLN A 333 10.43 17.37 17.34
N LEU A 334 10.87 16.27 16.76
CA LEU A 334 12.28 15.96 16.54
C LEU A 334 12.86 16.91 15.49
N THR A 335 14.12 17.31 15.68
CA THR A 335 14.90 17.97 14.64
C THR A 335 15.10 17.04 13.43
N ALA A 336 15.38 17.60 12.26
CA ALA A 336 15.70 16.82 11.08
C ALA A 336 16.91 15.91 11.33
N ARG A 337 17.88 16.38 12.14
CA ARG A 337 19.06 15.59 12.52
C ARG A 337 18.72 14.40 13.42
N GLU A 338 17.95 14.61 14.50
CA GLU A 338 17.49 13.52 15.38
C GLU A 338 16.72 12.46 14.57
N LEU A 339 15.81 12.91 13.70
CA LEU A 339 15.02 12.02 12.88
C LEU A 339 15.87 11.26 11.85
N PHE A 340 16.80 11.96 11.18
CA PHE A 340 17.75 11.33 10.25
C PHE A 340 18.58 10.26 10.96
N GLU A 341 19.11 10.55 12.15
CA GLU A 341 19.89 9.60 12.93
C GLU A 341 19.07 8.38 13.35
N ALA A 342 17.82 8.59 13.80
CA ALA A 342 16.92 7.49 14.16
C ALA A 342 16.59 6.56 12.99
N HIS A 343 16.56 7.08 11.76
CA HIS A 343 16.25 6.31 10.56
C HIS A 343 17.49 5.79 9.80
N THR A 344 18.69 6.20 10.19
CA THR A 344 19.95 5.80 9.53
C THR A 344 20.93 5.12 10.48
N THR A 345 20.45 4.68 11.65
CA THR A 345 21.23 3.94 12.62
C THR A 345 20.48 2.65 12.94
N ASP A 346 21.13 1.51 12.70
CA ASP A 346 20.59 0.22 13.06
C ASP A 346 20.44 0.12 14.58
N SER A 347 19.22 -0.17 15.03
CA SER A 347 18.88 -0.16 16.46
C SER A 347 19.56 -1.27 17.28
N ALA A 348 20.00 -2.36 16.64
CA ALA A 348 20.61 -3.50 17.31
C ALA A 348 22.14 -3.38 17.39
N THR A 349 22.76 -2.86 16.34
CA THR A 349 24.22 -2.80 16.16
C THR A 349 24.79 -1.39 16.37
N GLY A 350 23.96 -0.35 16.22
CA GLY A 350 24.40 1.05 16.22
C GLY A 350 25.12 1.48 14.95
N GLU A 351 25.22 0.61 13.94
CA GLU A 351 25.88 0.92 12.67
C GLU A 351 25.02 1.82 11.79
N ARG A 352 25.65 2.58 10.90
CA ARG A 352 24.93 3.41 9.94
C ARG A 352 24.34 2.55 8.83
N ILE A 353 23.06 2.76 8.56
CA ILE A 353 22.36 2.20 7.40
C ILE A 353 22.11 3.28 6.36
N GLU A 354 22.01 2.88 5.09
CA GLU A 354 21.69 3.81 4.01
C GLU A 354 20.34 4.48 4.26
N PRO A 355 20.22 5.79 3.99
CA PRO A 355 18.94 6.48 4.13
C PRO A 355 17.93 5.95 3.11
N GLU A 356 16.65 5.87 3.54
CA GLU A 356 15.54 5.57 2.64
C GLU A 356 15.56 6.56 1.44
N PRO A 357 15.48 6.08 0.18
CA PRO A 357 15.48 6.95 -0.98
C PRO A 357 14.21 7.80 -1.06
N ALA A 358 14.32 8.97 -1.70
CA ALA A 358 13.23 9.92 -1.90
C ALA A 358 12.55 10.41 -0.59
N VAL A 359 13.33 10.53 0.50
CA VAL A 359 12.86 11.00 1.81
C VAL A 359 13.47 12.35 2.18
N ILE A 360 12.64 13.24 2.68
CA ILE A 360 13.03 14.49 3.32
C ILE A 360 12.72 14.36 4.82
N TYR A 361 13.74 14.44 5.65
CA TYR A 361 13.61 14.45 7.10
C TYR A 361 13.36 15.89 7.56
N CYS A 362 12.23 16.13 8.21
CA CYS A 362 11.71 17.46 8.50
C CYS A 362 11.65 17.73 10.01
N GLY A 363 12.42 18.73 10.46
CA GLY A 363 12.36 19.28 11.81
C GLY A 363 11.43 20.50 11.94
N PRO A 364 11.47 21.19 13.08
CA PRO A 364 10.71 22.42 13.31
C PRO A 364 11.06 23.52 12.30
N GLY A 365 10.04 24.27 11.85
CA GLY A 365 10.21 25.34 10.86
C GLY A 365 10.80 24.83 9.54
N ASP A 366 11.90 25.45 9.11
CA ASP A 366 12.58 25.18 7.84
C ASP A 366 13.72 24.14 7.96
N ASP A 367 13.87 23.46 9.10
CA ASP A 367 14.89 22.43 9.31
C ASP A 367 14.62 21.19 8.44
N ARG A 368 15.51 20.88 7.49
CA ARG A 368 15.34 19.80 6.50
C ARG A 368 16.67 19.11 6.21
N ILE A 369 16.64 17.77 6.14
CA ILE A 369 17.74 16.96 5.61
C ILE A 369 17.17 16.10 4.47
N TYR A 370 17.80 16.18 3.29
CA TYR A 370 17.41 15.42 2.12
C TYR A 370 18.19 14.10 2.08
N SER A 371 17.53 12.98 1.80
CA SER A 371 18.18 11.70 1.52
C SER A 371 18.88 11.77 0.15
N ILE A 372 20.02 12.44 0.06
CA ILE A 372 20.82 12.43 -1.16
C ILE A 372 21.67 11.15 -1.11
N ARG A 373 21.53 10.27 -2.10
CA ARG A 373 22.52 9.20 -2.30
C ARG A 373 23.86 9.86 -2.60
N GLY A 374 24.88 9.52 -1.81
CA GLY A 374 26.25 9.87 -2.15
C GLY A 374 26.54 9.44 -3.58
N THR A 375 27.03 10.38 -4.39
CA THR A 375 27.54 10.15 -5.75
C THR A 375 28.63 9.11 -5.78
#